data_AF-A0A916W898-F1
#
_entry.id   AF-A0A916W898-F1
#
_cell.length_a   1.000
_cell.length_b   1.000
_cell.length_c   1.000
_cell.angle_alpha   90.00
_cell.angle_beta   90.00
_cell.angle_gamma   90.00
#
_symmetry.space_group_name_H-M   'P 1'
#
loop_
_entity.id
_entity.type
_entity.pdbx_description
1 polymer ?
#
loop_
_entity_poly.entity_id
_entity_poly.type
_entity_poly.pdbx_seq_one_letter_code
_entity_poly.pdbx_strand_id
1 'polypeptide(L)'
;MSFSRWTLIAALLALPACMHGQSSCLNGLPDTLHSAVEHDNWKIVQSGDLSEADQRVWSNNHPSDCAGVAAGNFSSKAKQSFIVALIQHDGQNNLLEKVDLVYLKKDKPIIEDAVTTQAIATPYVVWRLPKGRYLGIDGTKASISRDSFVFEKLVGPASQYYYQGNNLRSFVLSR
;
A
#
# COMPACT_ATOMS: atom_id res chain seq x y z
N MET A 1 -53.71 45.37 -25.12
CA MET A 1 -53.25 45.19 -23.72
C MET A 1 -52.92 43.71 -23.57
N SER A 2 -51.64 43.39 -23.38
CA SER A 2 -51.07 42.04 -23.45
C SER A 2 -50.97 41.44 -22.05
N PHE A 3 -51.59 40.27 -21.83
CA PHE A 3 -51.45 39.51 -20.58
C PHE A 3 -50.41 38.41 -20.75
N SER A 4 -49.33 38.59 -20.00
CA SER A 4 -48.13 37.75 -19.88
C SER A 4 -48.45 36.32 -19.42
N ARG A 5 -48.08 35.32 -20.23
CA ARG A 5 -48.03 33.91 -19.85
C ARG A 5 -46.77 33.66 -19.00
N TRP A 6 -46.95 33.37 -17.72
CA TRP A 6 -45.88 32.90 -16.84
C TRP A 6 -45.58 31.43 -17.11
N THR A 7 -44.40 31.15 -17.63
CA THR A 7 -43.83 29.82 -17.77
C THR A 7 -43.27 29.38 -16.41
N LEU A 8 -43.84 28.34 -15.81
CA LEU A 8 -43.25 27.64 -14.66
C LEU A 8 -42.04 26.85 -15.14
N ILE A 9 -40.84 27.30 -14.79
CA ILE A 9 -39.59 26.56 -15.02
C ILE A 9 -39.44 25.56 -13.87
N ALA A 10 -39.61 24.27 -14.17
CA ALA A 10 -39.29 23.19 -13.25
C ALA A 10 -37.77 23.06 -13.14
N ALA A 11 -37.22 23.41 -11.96
CA ALA A 11 -35.80 23.24 -11.67
C ALA A 11 -35.53 21.75 -11.37
N LEU A 12 -35.02 21.02 -12.36
CA LEU A 12 -34.40 19.71 -12.18
C LEU A 12 -33.11 19.89 -11.37
N LEU A 13 -33.18 19.61 -10.07
CA LEU A 13 -32.01 19.46 -9.20
C LEU A 13 -31.27 18.18 -9.63
N ALA A 14 -30.36 18.32 -10.60
CA ALA A 14 -29.35 17.31 -10.88
C ALA A 14 -28.39 17.28 -9.68
N LEU A 15 -28.57 16.32 -8.78
CA LEU A 15 -27.58 16.00 -7.76
C LEU A 15 -26.28 15.59 -8.51
N PRO A 16 -25.14 16.27 -8.27
CA PRO A 16 -23.88 15.76 -8.76
C PRO A 16 -23.64 14.43 -8.03
N ALA A 17 -23.75 13.33 -8.76
CA ALA A 17 -23.16 12.08 -8.33
C ALA A 17 -21.66 12.37 -8.17
N CYS A 18 -21.22 12.54 -6.92
CA CYS A 18 -19.81 12.43 -6.58
C CYS A 18 -19.40 11.00 -6.90
N MET A 19 -19.11 10.73 -8.18
CA MET A 19 -18.24 9.65 -8.54
C MET A 19 -16.91 9.99 -7.90
N HIS A 20 -16.72 9.50 -6.67
CA HIS A 20 -15.39 9.30 -6.11
C HIS A 20 -14.74 8.31 -7.07
N GLY A 21 -14.14 8.84 -8.14
CA GLY A 21 -13.20 8.10 -8.92
C GLY A 21 -12.20 7.57 -7.91
N GLN A 22 -12.13 6.25 -7.78
CA GLN A 22 -11.00 5.58 -7.17
C GLN A 22 -9.79 6.03 -7.98
N SER A 23 -9.22 7.18 -7.62
CA SER A 23 -7.90 7.59 -8.06
C SER A 23 -7.01 6.41 -7.71
N SER A 24 -6.56 5.71 -8.75
CA SER A 24 -5.84 4.45 -8.67
C SER A 24 -4.88 4.52 -7.50
N CYS A 25 -5.14 3.71 -6.47
CA CYS A 25 -4.43 3.79 -5.22
C CYS A 25 -2.93 3.58 -5.44
N LEU A 26 -2.51 3.02 -6.58
CA LEU A 26 -1.16 2.60 -6.93
C LEU A 26 -0.08 3.71 -6.94
N ASN A 27 -0.36 4.93 -6.46
CA ASN A 27 0.58 6.04 -6.16
C ASN A 27 1.88 6.03 -6.98
N GLY A 28 1.74 6.10 -8.30
CA GLY A 28 2.88 6.24 -9.21
C GLY A 28 3.76 4.99 -9.38
N LEU A 29 3.26 3.80 -9.03
CA LEU A 29 3.85 2.53 -9.46
C LEU A 29 3.74 2.44 -10.99
N PRO A 30 4.86 2.39 -11.73
CA PRO A 30 4.83 2.27 -13.19
C PRO A 30 4.13 0.98 -13.62
N ASP A 31 3.37 1.04 -14.72
CA ASP A 31 2.65 -0.13 -15.26
C ASP A 31 3.56 -1.34 -15.49
N THR A 32 4.82 -1.11 -15.87
CA THR A 32 5.81 -2.18 -16.06
C THR A 32 6.18 -2.89 -14.76
N LEU A 33 6.18 -2.20 -13.62
CA LEU A 33 6.37 -2.82 -12.31
C LEU A 33 5.08 -3.49 -11.84
N HIS A 34 3.93 -2.86 -12.08
CA HIS A 34 2.61 -3.42 -11.75
C HIS A 34 2.40 -4.79 -12.41
N SER A 35 2.59 -4.89 -13.73
CA SER A 35 2.47 -6.17 -14.45
C SER A 35 3.53 -7.19 -14.07
N ALA A 36 4.67 -6.76 -13.50
CA ALA A 36 5.71 -7.69 -13.06
C ALA A 36 5.39 -8.33 -11.70
N VAL A 37 4.69 -7.61 -10.82
CA VAL A 37 4.33 -8.12 -9.48
C VAL A 37 3.01 -8.89 -9.47
N GLU A 38 2.05 -8.53 -10.34
CA GLU A 38 0.79 -9.26 -10.49
C GLU A 38 0.95 -10.41 -11.49
N HIS A 39 1.41 -11.56 -10.99
CA HIS A 39 1.58 -12.80 -11.76
C HIS A 39 1.16 -14.01 -10.94
N ASP A 40 0.86 -15.15 -11.58
CA ASP A 40 0.53 -16.41 -10.91
C ASP A 40 -0.58 -16.31 -9.84
N ASN A 41 -1.55 -15.42 -10.05
CA ASN A 41 -2.65 -15.07 -9.13
C ASN A 41 -2.24 -14.26 -7.88
N TRP A 42 -1.00 -13.77 -7.80
CA TRP A 42 -0.65 -12.68 -6.91
C TRP A 42 -1.29 -11.38 -7.40
N LYS A 43 -1.91 -10.65 -6.48
CA LYS A 43 -2.42 -9.31 -6.72
C LYS A 43 -1.94 -8.37 -5.63
N ILE A 44 -1.83 -7.09 -5.94
CA ILE A 44 -1.46 -6.07 -4.97
C ILE A 44 -2.59 -5.94 -3.94
N VAL A 45 -2.24 -5.85 -2.66
CA VAL A 45 -3.21 -5.61 -1.58
C VAL A 45 -3.94 -4.28 -1.83
N GLN A 46 -5.26 -4.35 -1.95
CA GLN A 46 -6.14 -3.20 -2.09
C GLN A 46 -6.86 -2.92 -0.78
N SER A 47 -7.34 -1.68 -0.57
CA SER A 47 -8.15 -1.37 0.63
C SER A 47 -9.46 -2.17 0.69
N GLY A 48 -9.97 -2.66 -0.45
CA GLY A 48 -11.13 -3.55 -0.49
C GLY A 48 -10.85 -5.00 -0.10
N ASP A 49 -9.58 -5.38 0.05
CA ASP A 49 -9.18 -6.69 0.58
C ASP A 49 -9.16 -6.71 2.11
N LEU A 50 -9.21 -5.53 2.73
CA LEU A 50 -9.27 -5.37 4.18
C LEU A 50 -10.68 -5.63 4.69
N SER A 51 -10.81 -6.03 5.95
CA SER A 51 -12.10 -6.06 6.62
C SER A 51 -12.68 -4.63 6.69
N GLU A 52 -14.01 -4.49 6.80
CA GLU A 52 -14.61 -3.14 6.90
C GLU A 52 -14.07 -2.33 8.10
N ALA A 53 -13.74 -3.00 9.20
CA ALA A 53 -13.15 -2.36 10.37
C ALA A 53 -11.74 -1.85 10.06
N ASP A 54 -10.91 -2.70 9.46
CA ASP A 54 -9.55 -2.34 9.06
C ASP A 54 -9.53 -1.25 8.00
N GLN A 55 -10.43 -1.31 7.01
CA GLN A 55 -10.56 -0.27 5.98
C GLN A 55 -10.84 1.11 6.59
N ARG A 56 -11.70 1.18 7.63
CA ARG A 56 -11.95 2.44 8.36
C ARG A 56 -10.71 2.91 9.11
N VAL A 57 -9.98 2.02 9.78
CA VAL A 57 -8.73 2.38 10.47
C VAL A 57 -7.68 2.88 9.47
N TRP A 58 -7.50 2.16 8.36
CA TRP A 58 -6.57 2.51 7.29
C TRP A 58 -6.88 3.88 6.71
N SER A 59 -8.11 4.10 6.24
CA SER A 59 -8.50 5.36 5.59
C SER A 59 -8.41 6.57 6.52
N ASN A 60 -8.58 6.39 7.83
CA ASN A 60 -8.42 7.46 8.81
C ASN A 60 -6.95 7.80 9.08
N ASN A 61 -6.08 6.78 9.19
CA ASN A 61 -4.67 6.96 9.55
C ASN A 61 -3.77 7.24 8.34
N HIS A 62 -4.18 6.77 7.17
CA HIS A 62 -3.42 6.77 5.91
C HIS A 62 -4.29 7.24 4.73
N PRO A 63 -4.90 8.44 4.79
CA PRO A 63 -5.87 8.88 3.78
C PRO A 63 -5.30 9.04 2.37
N SER A 64 -3.97 9.16 2.25
CA SER A 64 -3.24 9.31 0.97
C SER A 64 -2.44 8.08 0.56
N ASP A 65 -2.35 7.05 1.40
CA ASP A 65 -1.49 5.90 1.14
C ASP A 65 -2.29 4.71 0.62
N CYS A 66 -1.62 3.88 -0.18
CA CYS A 66 -2.13 2.63 -0.70
C CYS A 66 -1.82 1.52 0.29
N ALA A 67 -2.84 0.72 0.64
CA ALA A 67 -2.66 -0.40 1.55
C ALA A 67 -1.52 -1.35 1.12
N GLY A 68 -1.41 -1.62 -0.18
CA GLY A 68 -0.40 -2.56 -0.72
C GLY A 68 0.82 -1.94 -1.37
N VAL A 69 0.99 -0.61 -1.40
CA VAL A 69 2.11 0.03 -2.11
C VAL A 69 2.69 1.19 -1.30
N ALA A 70 3.99 1.14 -1.07
CA ALA A 70 4.74 2.27 -0.54
C ALA A 70 5.85 2.68 -1.51
N ALA A 71 5.80 3.90 -2.03
CA ALA A 71 6.84 4.46 -2.89
C ALA A 71 7.89 5.22 -2.07
N GLY A 72 9.17 4.99 -2.35
CA GLY A 72 10.24 5.64 -1.58
C GLY A 72 11.64 5.29 -2.05
N ASN A 73 12.63 5.64 -1.23
CA ASN A 73 14.02 5.29 -1.45
C ASN A 73 14.44 4.23 -0.42
N PHE A 74 14.08 2.97 -0.67
CA PHE A 74 14.32 1.85 0.25
C PHE A 74 15.67 1.16 0.00
N SER A 75 16.17 1.19 -1.23
CA SER A 75 17.37 0.47 -1.66
C SER A 75 18.46 1.42 -2.19
N SER A 76 19.72 1.04 -2.05
CA SER A 76 20.85 1.74 -2.69
C SER A 76 20.95 1.47 -4.20
N LYS A 77 20.22 0.45 -4.70
CA LYS A 77 20.30 -0.01 -6.08
C LYS A 77 19.53 0.87 -7.07
N ALA A 78 18.61 1.70 -6.59
CA ALA A 78 17.80 2.63 -7.39
C ALA A 78 17.52 3.93 -6.64
N LYS A 79 17.23 5.02 -7.36
CA LYS A 79 16.80 6.30 -6.75
C LYS A 79 15.38 6.24 -6.20
N GLN A 80 14.53 5.47 -6.87
CA GLN A 80 13.15 5.22 -6.50
C GLN A 80 12.92 3.71 -6.56
N SER A 81 12.24 3.21 -5.54
CA SER A 81 11.83 1.82 -5.39
C SER A 81 10.47 1.79 -4.70
N PHE A 82 9.80 0.64 -4.77
CA PHE A 82 8.50 0.43 -4.18
C PHE A 82 8.54 -0.80 -3.30
N ILE A 83 7.82 -0.75 -2.20
CA ILE A 83 7.48 -1.92 -1.40
C ILE A 83 6.05 -2.28 -1.77
N VAL A 84 5.84 -3.52 -2.19
CA VAL A 84 4.55 -3.99 -2.68
C VAL A 84 4.11 -5.20 -1.86
N ALA A 85 3.02 -5.05 -1.13
CA ALA A 85 2.35 -6.19 -0.48
C ALA A 85 1.45 -6.89 -1.50
N LEU A 86 1.62 -8.20 -1.58
CA LEU A 86 0.93 -9.06 -2.53
C LEU A 86 0.18 -10.14 -1.78
N ILE A 87 -1.04 -10.44 -2.22
CA ILE A 87 -1.85 -11.54 -1.70
C ILE A 87 -2.25 -12.52 -2.81
N GLN A 88 -2.41 -13.78 -2.43
CA GLN A 88 -2.86 -14.85 -3.30
C GLN A 88 -3.73 -15.83 -2.49
N HIS A 89 -4.75 -16.42 -3.11
CA HIS A 89 -5.37 -17.61 -2.56
C HIS A 89 -4.62 -18.85 -3.03
N ASP A 90 -4.10 -19.66 -2.11
CA ASP A 90 -3.74 -21.03 -2.48
C ASP A 90 -5.04 -21.78 -2.81
N GLY A 91 -5.00 -22.75 -3.72
CA GLY A 91 -6.21 -23.44 -4.20
C GLY A 91 -7.02 -24.20 -3.12
N GLN A 92 -6.69 -24.03 -1.85
CA GLN A 92 -7.33 -24.60 -0.66
C GLN A 92 -8.02 -23.51 0.19
N ASN A 93 -8.23 -22.31 -0.38
CA ASN A 93 -8.79 -21.12 0.28
C ASN A 93 -7.91 -20.53 1.40
N ASN A 94 -6.65 -20.92 1.55
CA ASN A 94 -5.76 -20.19 2.44
C ASN A 94 -5.30 -18.92 1.75
N LEU A 95 -5.30 -17.81 2.49
CA LEU A 95 -4.76 -16.56 2.01
C LEU A 95 -3.26 -16.53 2.29
N LEU A 96 -2.47 -16.35 1.25
CA LEU A 96 -1.03 -16.16 1.32
C LEU A 96 -0.70 -14.69 1.10
N GLU A 97 0.35 -14.23 1.75
CA GLU A 97 0.85 -12.87 1.62
C GLU A 97 2.38 -12.85 1.58
N LYS A 98 2.92 -11.97 0.76
CA LYS A 98 4.35 -11.64 0.72
C LYS A 98 4.55 -10.15 0.48
N VAL A 99 5.78 -9.68 0.67
CA VAL A 99 6.16 -8.30 0.37
C VAL A 99 7.40 -8.28 -0.51
N ASP A 100 7.32 -7.57 -1.64
CA ASP A 100 8.41 -7.45 -2.60
C ASP A 100 8.98 -6.02 -2.58
N LEU A 101 10.30 -5.91 -2.65
CA LEU A 101 10.99 -4.68 -3.08
C LEU A 101 11.09 -4.69 -4.60
N VAL A 102 10.52 -3.66 -5.26
CA VAL A 102 10.57 -3.54 -6.72
C VAL A 102 11.14 -2.22 -7.19
N TYR A 103 11.91 -2.26 -8.27
CA TYR A 103 12.52 -1.07 -8.88
C TYR A 103 12.89 -1.33 -10.33
N LEU A 104 13.15 -0.26 -11.09
CA LEU A 104 13.65 -0.36 -12.46
C LEU A 104 15.18 -0.28 -12.50
N LYS A 105 15.80 -1.18 -13.25
CA LYS A 105 17.23 -1.15 -13.57
C LYS A 105 17.42 -1.26 -15.08
N LYS A 106 17.86 -0.16 -15.71
CA LYS A 106 17.92 -0.04 -17.18
C LYS A 106 16.57 -0.42 -17.82
N ASP A 107 15.50 0.18 -17.30
CA ASP A 107 14.10 -0.01 -17.73
C ASP A 107 13.54 -1.42 -17.60
N LYS A 108 14.25 -2.32 -16.91
CA LYS A 108 13.77 -3.67 -16.58
C LYS A 108 13.31 -3.75 -15.13
N PRO A 109 12.17 -4.40 -14.85
CA PRO A 109 11.72 -4.65 -13.49
C PRO A 109 12.72 -5.56 -12.78
N ILE A 110 13.09 -5.19 -11.57
CA ILE A 110 13.79 -6.04 -10.61
C ILE A 110 12.87 -6.24 -9.41
N ILE A 111 12.71 -7.49 -8.99
CA ILE A 111 11.89 -7.91 -7.86
C ILE A 111 12.81 -8.64 -6.89
N GLU A 112 12.76 -8.25 -5.62
CA GLU A 112 13.50 -8.88 -4.53
C GLU A 112 12.54 -9.15 -3.37
N ASP A 113 12.48 -10.39 -2.88
CA ASP A 113 11.65 -10.72 -1.72
C ASP A 113 12.12 -9.91 -0.50
N ALA A 114 11.21 -9.11 0.07
CA ALA A 114 11.46 -8.37 1.29
C ALA A 114 10.88 -9.14 2.49
N VAL A 115 9.63 -9.60 2.41
CA VAL A 115 9.03 -10.49 3.41
C VAL A 115 8.62 -11.77 2.70
N THR A 116 9.13 -12.90 3.19
CA THR A 116 8.83 -14.22 2.63
C THR A 116 7.34 -14.51 2.69
N THR A 117 6.87 -15.34 1.77
CA THR A 117 5.47 -15.78 1.74
C THR A 117 5.06 -16.44 3.05
N GLN A 118 3.91 -16.02 3.57
CA GLN A 118 3.31 -16.54 4.80
C GLN A 118 1.81 -16.73 4.62
N ALA A 119 1.25 -17.73 5.31
CA ALA A 119 -0.19 -17.88 5.41
C ALA A 119 -0.76 -16.87 6.42
N ILE A 120 -1.85 -16.22 6.04
CA ILE A 120 -2.51 -15.16 6.82
C ILE A 120 -4.01 -15.40 6.90
N ALA A 121 -4.63 -14.88 7.96
CA ALA A 121 -6.09 -14.87 8.10
C ALA A 121 -6.72 -13.59 7.51
N THR A 122 -5.97 -12.49 7.52
CA THR A 122 -6.39 -11.15 7.06
C THR A 122 -5.17 -10.44 6.48
N PRO A 123 -5.31 -9.68 5.37
CA PRO A 123 -4.19 -8.96 4.78
C PRO A 123 -3.52 -7.99 5.76
N TYR A 124 -2.20 -7.88 5.62
CA TYR A 124 -1.41 -6.83 6.23
C TYR A 124 -1.27 -5.70 5.20
N VAL A 125 -0.86 -4.54 5.68
CA VAL A 125 -0.64 -3.35 4.86
C VAL A 125 0.81 -2.91 4.96
N VAL A 126 1.27 -2.18 3.93
CA VAL A 126 2.60 -1.58 3.90
C VAL A 126 2.51 -0.07 3.77
N TRP A 127 3.36 0.63 4.52
CA TRP A 127 3.52 2.08 4.38
C TRP A 127 4.94 2.51 4.71
N ARG A 128 5.28 3.74 4.31
CA ARG A 128 6.65 4.26 4.36
C ARG A 128 6.91 5.03 5.66
N LEU A 129 8.08 4.77 6.25
CA LEU A 129 8.72 5.63 7.23
C LEU A 129 10.00 6.27 6.65
N PRO A 130 10.20 7.59 6.82
CA PRO A 130 11.38 8.27 6.28
C PRO A 130 12.68 7.80 6.95
N LYS A 131 13.83 8.13 6.37
CA LYS A 131 15.12 7.96 7.06
C LYS A 131 15.13 8.66 8.43
N GLY A 132 15.74 8.03 9.43
CA GLY A 132 15.70 8.56 10.78
C GLY A 132 16.26 7.61 11.85
N ARG A 133 16.04 7.99 13.11
CA ARG A 133 16.37 7.16 14.27
C ARG A 133 15.08 6.62 14.87
N TYR A 134 15.04 5.32 15.09
CA TYR A 134 13.86 4.61 15.56
C TYR A 134 14.20 3.75 16.77
N LEU A 135 13.21 3.57 17.64
CA LEU A 135 13.26 2.73 18.83
C LEU A 135 12.12 1.71 18.77
N GLY A 136 12.45 0.43 18.68
CA GLY A 136 11.49 -0.66 18.79
C GLY A 136 11.04 -0.89 20.22
N ILE A 137 9.89 -1.56 20.39
CA ILE A 137 9.35 -1.92 21.71
C ILE A 137 10.20 -2.97 22.44
N ASP A 138 11.06 -3.66 21.70
CA ASP A 138 12.07 -4.61 22.20
C ASP A 138 13.37 -3.91 22.66
N GLY A 139 13.43 -2.58 22.58
CA GLY A 139 14.62 -1.78 22.89
C GLY A 139 15.59 -1.66 21.72
N THR A 140 15.28 -2.22 20.55
CA THR A 140 16.11 -2.09 19.35
C THR A 140 16.23 -0.63 18.94
N LYS A 141 17.46 -0.10 18.87
CA LYS A 141 17.76 1.23 18.37
C LYS A 141 18.31 1.11 16.95
N ALA A 142 17.62 1.70 15.98
CA ALA A 142 18.03 1.69 14.58
C ALA A 142 18.29 3.11 14.08
N SER A 143 19.43 3.32 13.43
CA SER A 143 19.72 4.54 12.66
C SER A 143 19.66 4.20 11.18
N ILE A 144 18.56 4.59 10.53
CA ILE A 144 18.22 4.19 9.17
C ILE A 144 18.54 5.35 8.23
N SER A 145 19.41 5.12 7.26
CA SER A 145 19.92 6.14 6.32
C SER A 145 19.04 6.35 5.08
N ARG A 146 18.08 5.44 4.86
CA ARG A 146 17.13 5.38 3.74
C ARG A 146 15.72 5.26 4.27
N ASP A 147 14.74 5.30 3.38
CA ASP A 147 13.37 5.02 3.79
C ASP A 147 13.27 3.56 4.25
N SER A 148 12.38 3.35 5.22
CA SER A 148 12.01 2.05 5.77
C SER A 148 10.52 1.86 5.57
N PHE A 149 10.02 0.64 5.72
CA PHE A 149 8.60 0.37 5.61
C PHE A 149 8.08 -0.33 6.86
N VAL A 150 6.82 -0.07 7.18
CA VAL A 150 6.06 -0.84 8.15
C VAL A 150 5.28 -1.89 7.40
N PHE A 151 5.25 -3.09 7.95
CA PHE A 151 4.36 -4.16 7.53
C PHE A 151 3.53 -4.54 8.76
N GLU A 152 2.22 -4.31 8.70
CA GLU A 152 1.37 -4.40 9.88
C GLU A 152 -0.02 -4.95 9.60
N LYS A 153 -0.58 -5.55 10.65
CA LYS A 153 -2.01 -5.77 10.76
C LYS A 153 -2.61 -4.58 11.51
N LEU A 154 -3.60 -3.91 10.91
CA LEU A 154 -4.19 -2.67 11.43
C LEU A 154 -4.72 -2.77 12.86
N VAL A 155 -5.17 -3.96 13.24
CA VAL A 155 -5.45 -4.34 14.63
C VAL A 155 -4.57 -5.54 14.99
N GLY A 156 -3.31 -5.29 15.32
CA GLY A 156 -2.38 -6.33 15.75
C GLY A 156 -0.90 -5.96 15.61
N PRO A 157 -0.05 -6.93 15.24
CA PRO A 157 1.39 -6.72 15.21
C PRO A 157 1.82 -5.86 14.02
N ALA A 158 2.82 -5.03 14.28
CA ALA A 158 3.51 -4.21 13.30
C ALA A 158 5.02 -4.40 13.44
N SER A 159 5.71 -4.52 12.31
CA SER A 159 7.17 -4.55 12.27
C SER A 159 7.69 -3.52 11.28
N GLN A 160 8.77 -2.84 11.66
CA GLN A 160 9.50 -1.95 10.77
C GLN A 160 10.65 -2.71 10.12
N TYR A 161 10.75 -2.59 8.80
CA TYR A 161 11.77 -3.23 7.97
C TYR A 161 12.64 -2.18 7.28
N TYR A 162 13.94 -2.44 7.19
CA TYR A 162 14.90 -1.54 6.57
C TYR A 162 16.12 -2.26 6.03
N TYR A 163 16.69 -1.73 4.96
CA TYR A 163 17.92 -2.27 4.38
C TYR A 163 19.15 -1.64 5.04
N GLN A 164 20.03 -2.49 5.57
CA GLN A 164 21.38 -2.13 5.98
C GLN A 164 22.39 -2.77 5.02
N GLY A 165 22.85 -1.98 4.05
CA GLY A 165 23.57 -2.52 2.90
C GLY A 165 22.61 -3.34 2.02
N ASN A 166 22.93 -4.62 1.81
CA ASN A 166 22.07 -5.55 1.06
C ASN A 166 21.20 -6.42 1.99
N ASN A 167 21.35 -6.31 3.31
CA ASN A 167 20.63 -7.15 4.24
C ASN A 167 19.38 -6.43 4.73
N LEU A 168 18.24 -7.09 4.62
CA LEU A 168 17.02 -6.63 5.26
C LEU A 168 17.09 -6.92 6.76
N ARG A 169 16.76 -5.92 7.58
CA ARG A 169 16.62 -6.03 9.02
C ARG A 169 15.23 -5.58 9.42
N SER A 170 14.79 -6.03 10.59
CA SER A 170 13.53 -5.60 11.17
C SER A 170 13.59 -5.51 12.69
N PHE A 171 12.60 -4.83 13.26
CA PHE A 171 12.28 -4.87 14.67
C PHE A 171 10.78 -4.62 14.86
N VAL A 172 10.27 -5.05 16.01
CA VAL A 172 8.84 -4.99 16.33
C VAL A 172 8.45 -3.57 16.78
N LEU A 173 7.32 -3.08 16.26
CA LEU A 173 6.69 -1.81 16.66
C LEU A 173 5.49 -2.03 17.59
N SER A 174 4.73 -3.11 17.39
CA SER A 174 3.58 -3.49 18.24
C SER A 174 3.39 -5.02 18.27
N ARG A 175 2.66 -5.51 19.28
CA ARG A 175 2.29 -6.93 19.46
C ARG A 175 0.78 -7.10 19.42
#